data_AF-A0A9D4ITG4-F1
#
_entry.id   AF-A0A9D4ITG4-F1
#
_cell.length_a   1.000
_cell.length_b   1.000
_cell.length_c   1.000
_cell.angle_alpha   90.00
_cell.angle_beta   90.00
_cell.angle_gamma   90.00
#
_symmetry.space_group_name_H-M   'P 1'
#
loop_
_entity.id
_entity.type
_entity.pdbx_description
1 polymer ?
#
loop_
_entity_poly.entity_id
_entity_poly.type
_entity_poly.pdbx_seq_one_letter_code
_entity_poly.pdbx_strand_id
1 'polypeptide(L)'
;MAVKDNQMSIRKSALYFNVPKTTLIDRLHGRISIDTVKPGPDPLFTLDQESLLASHIQTMGEVGFGYTRQETINLASDYAFTLA
;
A
#
# COMPACT_ATOMS: atom_id res chain seq x y z
N MET A 1 -22.39 -1.34 1.66
CA MET A 1 -21.91 -0.12 0.93
C MET A 1 -23.16 0.50 0.35
N ALA A 2 -23.52 1.75 0.68
CA ALA A 2 -24.88 2.29 0.46
C ALA A 2 -25.46 2.16 -0.98
N VAL A 3 -24.59 2.05 -1.99
CA VAL A 3 -24.96 1.80 -3.40
C VAL A 3 -25.28 0.32 -3.67
N LYS A 4 -24.59 -0.62 -3.03
CA LYS A 4 -24.81 -2.08 -3.14
C LYS A 4 -26.09 -2.51 -2.40
N ASP A 5 -26.44 -1.77 -1.34
CA ASP A 5 -27.62 -2.03 -0.52
C ASP A 5 -28.89 -1.31 -1.06
N ASN A 6 -28.86 -0.82 -2.32
CA ASN A 6 -29.94 -0.11 -3.02
C ASN A 6 -30.54 1.11 -2.28
N GLN A 7 -29.85 1.68 -1.28
CA GLN A 7 -30.39 2.79 -0.49
C GLN A 7 -30.13 4.18 -1.10
N MET A 8 -29.17 4.31 -2.02
CA MET A 8 -28.88 5.58 -2.70
C MET A 8 -28.43 5.41 -4.16
N SER A 9 -28.79 6.38 -5.00
CA SER A 9 -28.30 6.44 -6.39
C SER A 9 -26.81 6.81 -6.44
N ILE A 10 -26.08 6.28 -7.43
CA ILE A 10 -24.63 6.50 -7.61
C ILE A 10 -24.24 7.99 -7.54
N ARG A 11 -25.08 8.87 -8.11
CA ARG A 11 -24.86 10.32 -8.07
C ARG A 11 -25.02 10.90 -6.67
N LYS A 12 -26.04 10.49 -5.92
CA LYS A 12 -26.26 10.94 -4.53
C LYS A 12 -25.13 10.44 -3.62
N SER A 13 -24.70 9.19 -3.80
CA SER A 13 -23.58 8.64 -3.05
C SER A 13 -22.24 9.31 -3.39
N ALA A 14 -21.98 9.65 -4.66
CA ALA A 14 -20.77 10.37 -5.05
C ALA A 14 -20.67 11.74 -4.37
N LEU A 15 -21.78 12.47 -4.31
CA LEU A 15 -21.85 13.77 -3.62
C LEU A 15 -21.76 13.62 -2.09
N TYR A 16 -22.44 12.62 -1.52
CA TYR A 16 -22.48 12.41 -0.07
C TYR A 16 -21.12 11.96 0.48
N PHE A 17 -20.42 11.07 -0.23
CA PHE A 17 -19.13 10.53 0.21
C PHE A 17 -17.93 11.31 -0.35
N ASN A 18 -18.13 12.36 -1.17
CA ASN A 18 -17.06 13.09 -1.85
C ASN A 18 -16.08 12.18 -2.61
N VAL A 19 -16.61 11.13 -3.25
CA VAL A 19 -15.83 10.19 -4.05
C VAL A 19 -16.24 10.34 -5.52
N PRO A 20 -15.28 10.37 -6.46
CA PRO A 20 -15.60 10.42 -7.89
C PRO A 20 -16.57 9.30 -8.30
N LYS A 21 -17.54 9.65 -9.16
CA LYS A 21 -18.53 8.71 -9.70
C LYS A 21 -17.87 7.47 -10.33
N THR A 22 -16.75 7.67 -11.01
CA THR A 22 -15.95 6.62 -11.65
C THR A 22 -15.44 5.60 -10.63
N THR A 23 -14.91 6.05 -9.49
CA THR A 23 -14.44 5.18 -8.41
C THR A 23 -15.57 4.33 -7.80
N LEU A 24 -16.79 4.88 -7.68
CA LEU A 24 -17.94 4.10 -7.23
C LEU A 24 -18.40 3.07 -8.27
N ILE A 25 -18.34 3.41 -9.56
CA ILE A 25 -18.66 2.50 -10.67
C ILE A 25 -17.64 1.36 -10.75
N ASP A 26 -16.34 1.65 -10.62
CA ASP A 26 -15.28 0.63 -10.64
C ASP A 26 -15.40 -0.34 -9.46
N ARG A 27 -15.83 0.14 -8.28
CA ARG A 27 -16.14 -0.70 -7.12
C ARG A 27 -17.43 -1.51 -7.29
N LEU A 28 -18.44 -0.98 -7.99
CA LEU A 28 -19.71 -1.66 -8.26
C LEU A 28 -19.57 -2.78 -9.30
N HIS A 29 -18.78 -2.55 -10.36
CA HIS A 29 -18.49 -3.55 -11.39
C HIS A 29 -17.42 -4.57 -10.98
N GLY A 30 -16.90 -4.49 -9.75
CA GLY A 30 -15.93 -5.45 -9.22
C GLY A 30 -14.52 -5.31 -9.79
N ARG A 31 -14.20 -4.21 -10.50
CA ARG A 31 -12.82 -3.92 -10.93
C ARG A 31 -11.90 -3.59 -9.76
N ILE A 32 -12.49 -3.07 -8.68
CA ILE A 32 -11.82 -2.78 -7.43
C ILE A 32 -12.66 -3.42 -6.33
N SER A 33 -12.08 -4.35 -5.55
CA SER A 33 -12.79 -4.95 -4.41
C SER A 33 -13.21 -3.88 -3.41
N ILE A 34 -14.41 -4.05 -2.86
CA ILE A 34 -15.05 -3.09 -1.94
C ILE A 34 -14.18 -2.88 -0.68
N ASP A 35 -13.47 -3.93 -0.28
CA ASP A 35 -12.58 -3.95 0.90
C ASP A 35 -11.15 -3.50 0.58
N THR A 36 -10.85 -3.21 -0.68
CA THR A 36 -9.50 -2.79 -1.08
C THR A 36 -9.30 -1.32 -0.81
N VAL A 37 -8.68 -1.05 0.33
CA VAL A 37 -8.04 0.22 0.67
C VAL A 37 -6.56 0.10 0.31
N LYS A 38 -6.23 0.00 -0.98
CA LYS A 38 -4.83 0.08 -1.45
C LYS A 38 -4.58 1.48 -2.02
N PRO A 39 -4.02 2.41 -1.23
CA PRO A 39 -3.53 3.67 -1.76
C PRO A 39 -2.17 3.42 -2.43
N GLY A 40 -2.20 3.09 -3.72
CA GLY A 40 -0.99 3.05 -4.55
C GLY A 40 -0.53 1.65 -4.99
N PRO A 41 0.65 1.59 -5.64
CA PRO A 41 1.21 0.35 -6.18
C PRO A 41 1.53 -0.64 -5.06
N ASP A 42 1.64 -1.91 -5.43
CA ASP A 42 2.03 -2.95 -4.50
C ASP A 42 3.43 -2.65 -3.92
N PRO A 43 3.63 -2.84 -2.60
CA PRO A 43 4.92 -2.61 -1.98
C PRO A 43 5.98 -3.54 -2.59
N LEU A 44 7.21 -3.02 -2.71
CA LEU A 44 8.36 -3.75 -3.27
C LEU A 44 8.72 -4.99 -2.42
N PHE A 45 8.47 -4.92 -1.12
CA PHE A 45 8.73 -6.00 -0.17
C PHE A 45 7.45 -6.63 0.36
N THR A 46 7.53 -7.92 0.68
CA THR A 46 6.57 -8.53 1.61
C THR A 46 6.83 -8.03 3.04
N LEU A 47 5.83 -8.13 3.91
CA LEU A 47 5.96 -7.74 5.33
C LEU A 47 7.15 -8.44 6.01
N ASP A 48 7.38 -9.70 5.67
CA ASP A 48 8.49 -10.49 6.23
C ASP A 48 9.84 -9.94 5.77
N GLN A 49 9.98 -9.62 4.48
CA GLN A 49 11.21 -9.04 3.92
C GLN A 49 11.50 -7.66 4.52
N GLU A 50 10.47 -6.83 4.68
CA GLU A 50 10.60 -5.52 5.31
C GLU A 50 11.05 -5.64 6.78
N SER A 51 10.49 -6.61 7.52
CA SER A 51 10.87 -6.85 8.93
C SER A 51 12.33 -7.25 9.07
N LEU A 52 12.84 -8.06 8.15
CA LEU A 52 14.23 -8.53 8.15
C LEU A 52 15.18 -7.36 7.86
N LEU A 53 14.88 -6.55 6.85
CA LEU A 53 15.65 -5.34 6.52
C LEU A 53 15.68 -4.35 7.70
N ALA A 54 14.53 -4.13 8.36
CA ALA A 54 14.43 -3.24 9.51
C ALA A 54 15.27 -3.73 10.69
N SER A 55 15.21 -5.03 11.01
CA SER A 55 16.01 -5.63 12.07
C SER A 55 17.51 -5.48 11.81
N HIS A 56 17.95 -5.70 10.57
CA HIS A 56 19.35 -5.52 10.15
C HIS A 56 19.80 -4.07 10.35
N ILE A 57 19.04 -3.09 9.87
CA ILE A 57 19.36 -1.67 10.03
C ILE A 57 19.44 -1.29 11.51
N GLN A 58 18.54 -1.80 12.34
CA GLN A 58 18.53 -1.54 13.78
C GLN A 58 19.78 -2.10 14.46
N THR A 59 20.11 -3.37 14.22
CA THR A 59 21.32 -4.00 14.79
C THR A 59 22.60 -3.28 14.35
N MET A 60 22.69 -2.87 13.09
CA MET A 60 23.85 -2.14 12.59
C MET A 60 23.97 -0.75 13.22
N GLY A 61 22.84 -0.08 13.48
CA GLY A 61 22.80 1.16 14.26
C GLY A 61 23.31 0.99 15.70
N GLU A 62 22.93 -0.10 16.38
CA GLU A 62 23.36 -0.41 17.75
C GLU A 62 24.87 -0.74 17.84
N VAL A 63 25.41 -1.40 16.82
CA VAL A 63 26.85 -1.74 16.74
C VAL A 63 27.71 -0.52 16.33
N GLY A 64 27.08 0.61 16.00
CA GLY A 64 27.75 1.87 15.65
C GLY A 64 27.97 2.07 14.14
N PHE A 65 27.40 1.20 13.31
CA PHE A 65 27.41 1.29 11.85
C PHE A 65 26.04 1.73 11.31
N GLY A 66 25.64 2.94 11.67
CA GLY A 66 24.41 3.54 11.14
C GLY A 66 24.50 3.76 9.64
N TYR A 67 23.41 3.45 8.92
CA TYR A 67 23.29 3.73 7.49
C TYR A 67 22.69 5.10 7.24
N THR A 68 23.21 5.80 6.24
CA THR A 68 22.58 6.98 5.65
C THR A 68 21.35 6.57 4.84
N ARG A 69 20.45 7.53 4.57
CA ARG A 69 19.27 7.29 3.73
C ARG A 69 19.61 6.72 2.35
N GLN A 70 20.74 7.09 1.77
CA GLN A 70 21.15 6.60 0.45
C GLN A 70 21.59 5.13 0.54
N GLU A 71 22.33 4.78 1.59
CA GLU A 71 22.82 3.41 1.81
C GLU A 71 21.70 2.44 2.14
N THR A 72 20.68 2.87 2.90
CA THR A 72 19.50 2.03 3.15
C THR A 72 18.72 1.73 1.87
N ILE A 73 18.63 2.69 0.94
CA ILE A 73 17.98 2.47 -0.36
C ILE A 73 18.79 1.50 -1.23
N ASN A 74 20.12 1.65 -1.26
CA ASN A 74 20.99 0.73 -2.00
C ASN A 74 20.90 -0.69 -1.43
N LEU A 75 20.98 -0.82 -0.10
CA LEU A 75 20.88 -2.10 0.60
C LEU A 75 19.52 -2.76 0.35
N ALA A 76 18.42 -1.99 0.40
CA ALA A 76 17.09 -2.48 0.05
C ALA A 76 17.02 -2.96 -1.40
N SER A 77 17.62 -2.22 -2.33
CA SER A 77 17.64 -2.59 -3.75
C SER A 77 18.39 -3.92 -3.95
N ASP A 78 19.56 -4.07 -3.34
CA ASP A 78 20.36 -5.30 -3.40
C ASP A 78 19.62 -6.49 -2.74
N TYR A 79 18.95 -6.26 -1.60
CA TYR A 79 18.12 -7.27 -0.95
C TYR A 79 16.96 -7.72 -1.84
N ALA A 80 16.31 -6.79 -2.54
CA ALA A 80 15.20 -7.10 -3.44
C ALA A 80 15.65 -7.95 -4.64
N PHE A 81 16.87 -7.75 -5.16
CA PHE A 81 17.41 -8.56 -6.26
C PHE A 81 17.89 -9.95 -5.82
N THR A 82 18.37 -10.08 -4.59
CA THR A 82 18.93 -11.35 -4.08
C THR A 82 17.87 -12.31 -3.54
N LEU A 83 16.70 -11.80 -3.15
CA LEU A 83 15.54 -12.58 -2.69
C LEU A 83 14.47 -12.83 -3.76
N ALA A 84 14.64 -12.30 -4.98
CA ALA A 84 13.78 -12.55 -6.13
C ALA A 84 14.13 -13.86 -6.85
#